data_AF-A0A1X1MRC9-F1
#
_entry.id   AF-A0A1X1MRC9-F1
#
_cell.length_a   1.000
_cell.length_b   1.000
_cell.length_c   1.000
_cell.angle_alpha   90.00
_cell.angle_beta   90.00
_cell.angle_gamma   90.00
#
_symmetry.space_group_name_H-M   'P 1'
#
loop_
_entity.id
_entity.type
_entity.pdbx_description
1 polymer ?
#
loop_
_entity_poly.entity_id
_entity_poly.type
_entity_poly.pdbx_seq_one_letter_code
_entity_poly.pdbx_strand_id
1 'polypeptide(L)'
;MTARSSPLIRAAVAHFPATAAAVPEARATTVHTLTAWSVDSAAVDVAELISCELASNAVKASRQDDPVAMRLTLCDAVLTVEMWDASTVLPVLTAPHPDQESGRGLVLVDAMSLRWAWYLPRAGGKVIWAQLPAMTYLDIHAASEVTLPTRSPAPGPEPTAPVTFASDPAVLQRVIDRLRGLDDWHRPPPGHGVRDRRDTAIRHRETRPGALRR
;
A
#
# COMPACT_ATOMS: atom_id res chain seq x y z
N MET A 1 12.19 0.01 35.10
CA MET A 1 12.35 -0.27 33.66
C MET A 1 10.96 -0.54 33.09
N THR A 2 10.34 0.46 32.47
CA THR A 2 9.02 0.30 31.83
C THR A 2 9.19 -0.61 30.61
N ALA A 3 8.47 -1.74 30.59
CA ALA A 3 8.39 -2.60 29.43
C ALA A 3 7.78 -1.78 28.29
N ARG A 4 8.54 -1.54 27.21
CA ARG A 4 7.97 -0.92 26.01
C ARG A 4 7.04 -1.96 25.39
N SER A 5 5.75 -1.66 25.35
CA SER A 5 4.76 -2.49 24.66
C SER A 5 5.18 -2.71 23.22
N SER A 6 5.02 -3.94 22.72
CA SER A 6 5.26 -4.25 21.31
C SER A 6 4.29 -3.45 20.44
N PRO A 7 4.74 -2.86 19.31
CA PRO A 7 3.86 -2.07 18.46
C PRO A 7 2.78 -2.95 17.84
N LEU A 8 1.53 -2.47 17.83
CA LEU A 8 0.45 -3.12 17.09
C LEU A 8 0.59 -2.73 15.62
N ILE A 9 0.74 -3.72 14.74
CA ILE A 9 0.87 -3.53 13.29
C ILE A 9 -0.36 -4.12 12.60
N ARG A 10 -1.06 -3.30 11.81
CA ARG A 10 -2.13 -3.72 10.90
C ARG A 10 -1.71 -3.36 9.48
N ALA A 11 -1.94 -4.28 8.54
CA ALA A 11 -1.65 -4.03 7.14
C ALA A 11 -2.76 -4.60 6.24
N ALA A 12 -3.05 -3.90 5.15
CA ALA A 12 -3.97 -4.33 4.11
C ALA A 12 -3.37 -4.00 2.74
N VAL A 13 -3.63 -4.87 1.77
CA VAL A 13 -3.12 -4.73 0.40
C VAL A 13 -4.29 -4.88 -0.57
N ALA A 14 -4.30 -4.07 -1.62
CA ALA A 14 -5.25 -4.16 -2.72
C ALA A 14 -4.54 -3.95 -4.05
N HIS A 15 -5.10 -4.53 -5.11
CA HIS A 15 -4.59 -4.44 -6.47
C HIS A 15 -5.69 -3.93 -7.39
N PHE A 16 -5.31 -3.07 -8.33
CA PHE A 16 -6.21 -2.43 -9.28
C PHE A 16 -5.58 -2.47 -10.67
N PRO A 17 -6.38 -2.60 -11.74
CA PRO A 17 -5.88 -2.34 -13.09
C PRO A 17 -5.72 -0.83 -13.29
N ALA A 18 -4.66 -0.39 -13.98
CA ALA A 18 -4.38 1.01 -14.30
C ALA A 18 -5.44 1.59 -15.26
N THR A 19 -6.59 1.95 -14.69
CA THR A 19 -7.76 2.49 -15.36
C THR A 19 -8.34 3.62 -14.52
N ALA A 20 -9.25 4.40 -15.09
CA ALA A 20 -9.95 5.46 -14.35
C ALA A 20 -10.72 4.94 -13.13
N ALA A 21 -11.09 3.64 -13.09
CA ALA A 21 -11.78 3.02 -11.96
C ALA A 21 -10.87 2.77 -10.75
N ALA A 22 -9.54 2.72 -10.93
CA ALA A 22 -8.62 2.46 -9.82
C ALA A 22 -8.65 3.55 -8.74
N VAL A 23 -8.92 4.81 -9.11
CA VAL A 23 -8.99 5.93 -8.15
C VAL A 23 -10.17 5.78 -7.19
N PRO A 24 -11.44 5.67 -7.65
CA PRO A 24 -12.56 5.46 -6.74
C PRO A 24 -12.50 4.12 -6.00
N GLU A 25 -11.88 3.08 -6.58
CA GLU A 25 -11.65 1.80 -5.89
C GLU A 25 -10.63 1.95 -4.75
N ALA A 26 -9.48 2.57 -4.98
CA ALA A 26 -8.49 2.85 -3.95
C ALA A 26 -9.07 3.71 -2.81
N ARG A 27 -9.90 4.69 -3.16
CA ARG A 27 -10.66 5.52 -2.21
C ARG A 27 -11.56 4.66 -1.32
N ALA A 28 -12.41 3.84 -1.92
CA ALA A 28 -13.34 2.97 -1.20
C ALA A 28 -12.59 1.95 -0.32
N THR A 29 -11.52 1.35 -0.84
CA THR A 29 -10.65 0.43 -0.07
C THR A 29 -10.04 1.13 1.15
N THR A 30 -9.57 2.38 0.99
CA THR A 30 -8.99 3.16 2.09
C THR A 30 -10.01 3.43 3.18
N VAL A 31 -11.16 4.00 2.84
CA VAL A 31 -12.23 4.30 3.80
C VAL A 31 -12.70 3.03 4.52
N HIS A 32 -12.96 1.96 3.77
CA HIS A 32 -13.43 0.70 4.35
C HIS A 32 -12.42 0.09 5.32
N THR A 33 -11.14 0.03 4.91
CA THR A 33 -10.08 -0.56 5.73
C THR A 33 -9.83 0.23 7.01
N LEU A 34 -9.71 1.55 6.91
CA LEU A 34 -9.39 2.39 8.07
C LEU A 34 -10.56 2.50 9.05
N THR A 35 -11.80 2.48 8.55
CA THR A 35 -12.99 2.36 9.40
C THR A 35 -12.99 1.04 10.17
N ALA A 36 -12.66 -0.08 9.50
CA ALA A 36 -12.55 -1.38 10.16
C ALA A 36 -11.39 -1.46 11.18
N TRP A 37 -10.37 -0.61 11.03
CA TRP A 37 -9.29 -0.46 12.02
C TRP A 37 -9.60 0.55 13.12
N SER A 38 -10.79 1.16 13.11
CA SER A 38 -11.23 2.17 14.08
C SER A 38 -10.30 3.39 14.13
N VAL A 39 -9.74 3.78 12.99
CA VAL A 39 -8.97 5.01 12.83
C VAL A 39 -9.90 6.23 12.94
N ASP A 40 -9.41 7.31 13.52
CA ASP A 40 -10.17 8.57 13.62
C ASP A 40 -10.65 9.09 12.26
N SER A 41 -11.88 9.62 12.21
CA SER A 41 -12.50 10.05 10.94
C SER A 41 -11.72 11.15 10.24
N ALA A 42 -11.10 12.09 10.97
CA ALA A 42 -10.29 13.13 10.34
C ALA A 42 -9.03 12.53 9.67
N ALA A 43 -8.44 11.50 10.27
CA ALA A 43 -7.33 10.77 9.65
C ALA A 43 -7.81 9.93 8.44
N VAL A 44 -9.03 9.39 8.48
CA VAL A 44 -9.64 8.71 7.32
C VAL A 44 -9.81 9.66 6.15
N ASP A 45 -10.33 10.87 6.37
CA ASP A 45 -10.54 11.88 5.32
C ASP A 45 -9.21 12.28 4.64
N VAL A 46 -8.16 12.48 5.44
CA VAL A 46 -6.83 12.80 4.90
C VAL A 46 -6.23 11.61 4.14
N ALA A 47 -6.36 10.39 4.67
CA ALA A 47 -5.89 9.19 3.99
C ALA A 47 -6.65 8.93 2.68
N GLU A 48 -7.96 9.19 2.64
CA GLU A 48 -8.79 9.10 1.44
C GLU A 48 -8.19 9.97 0.33
N LEU A 49 -7.93 11.24 0.66
CA LEU A 49 -7.38 12.21 -0.28
C LEU A 49 -5.98 11.83 -0.78
N ILE A 50 -5.08 11.46 0.14
CA ILE A 50 -3.74 10.96 -0.19
C ILE A 50 -3.84 9.73 -1.12
N SER A 51 -4.72 8.77 -0.81
CA SER A 51 -4.89 7.57 -1.63
C SER A 51 -5.35 7.89 -3.06
N CYS A 52 -6.23 8.88 -3.23
CA CYS A 52 -6.70 9.33 -4.54
C CYS A 52 -5.59 9.96 -5.36
N GLU A 53 -4.79 10.83 -4.76
CA GLU A 53 -3.67 11.48 -5.44
C GLU A 53 -2.59 10.49 -5.85
N LEU A 54 -2.23 9.58 -4.94
CA LEU A 54 -1.25 8.52 -5.25
C LEU A 54 -1.77 7.57 -6.33
N ALA A 55 -3.04 7.15 -6.27
CA ALA A 55 -3.65 6.30 -7.30
C ALA A 55 -3.72 7.01 -8.66
N SER A 56 -4.09 8.29 -8.68
CA SER A 56 -4.12 9.11 -9.91
C SER A 56 -2.73 9.18 -10.56
N ASN A 57 -1.69 9.39 -9.75
CA ASN A 57 -0.30 9.42 -10.24
C ASN A 57 0.14 8.06 -10.78
N ALA A 58 -0.18 6.97 -10.07
CA ALA A 58 0.16 5.61 -10.49
C ALA A 58 -0.51 5.23 -11.82
N VAL A 59 -1.81 5.52 -11.98
CA VAL A 59 -2.56 5.27 -13.22
C VAL A 59 -1.98 6.08 -14.38
N LYS A 60 -1.66 7.36 -14.17
CA LYS A 60 -1.06 8.21 -15.21
C LYS A 60 0.34 7.75 -15.64
N ALA A 61 1.11 7.18 -14.72
CA ALA A 61 2.46 6.68 -15.00
C ALA A 61 2.48 5.29 -15.66
N SER A 62 1.36 4.57 -15.62
CA SER A 62 1.23 3.18 -16.08
C SER A 62 0.62 3.09 -17.48
N ARG A 63 0.83 1.95 -18.17
CA ARG A 63 0.04 1.65 -19.38
C ARG A 63 -1.35 1.18 -18.97
N GLN A 64 -2.30 1.30 -19.89
CA GLN A 64 -3.66 0.82 -19.64
C GLN A 64 -3.65 -0.65 -19.23
N ASP A 65 -4.39 -0.97 -18.16
CA ASP A 65 -4.53 -2.30 -17.55
C ASP A 65 -3.24 -2.87 -16.90
N ASP A 66 -2.14 -2.12 -16.84
CA ASP A 66 -0.99 -2.50 -16.01
C ASP A 66 -1.42 -2.61 -14.54
N PRO A 67 -0.80 -3.51 -13.75
CA PRO A 67 -1.11 -3.62 -12.33
C PRO A 67 -0.67 -2.36 -11.58
N VAL A 68 -1.54 -1.92 -10.68
CA VAL A 68 -1.27 -0.93 -9.63
C VAL A 68 -1.62 -1.57 -8.30
N ALA A 69 -0.84 -1.30 -7.26
CA ALA A 69 -1.08 -1.90 -5.95
C ALA A 69 -1.04 -0.85 -4.85
N MET A 70 -1.94 -0.95 -3.89
CA MET A 70 -1.95 -0.11 -2.69
C MET A 70 -1.68 -0.95 -1.45
N ARG A 71 -0.89 -0.41 -0.53
CA ARG A 71 -0.74 -0.96 0.82
C ARG A 71 -1.00 0.10 1.87
N LEU A 72 -1.84 -0.25 2.83
CA LEU A 72 -2.08 0.53 4.04
C LEU A 72 -1.37 -0.19 5.18
N THR A 73 -0.55 0.54 5.94
CA THR A 73 0.11 0.00 7.15
C THR A 73 -0.10 0.95 8.30
N LEU A 74 -0.80 0.51 9.33
CA LEU A 74 -0.93 1.22 10.60
C LEU A 74 0.02 0.59 11.61
N CYS A 75 0.96 1.38 12.11
CA CYS A 75 1.89 0.98 13.16
C CYS A 75 1.78 2.01 14.29
N ASP A 76 1.28 1.58 15.44
CA ASP A 76 0.87 2.48 16.52
C ASP A 76 -0.08 3.58 15.98
N ALA A 77 0.29 4.85 16.15
CA ALA A 77 -0.50 6.01 15.71
C ALA A 77 -0.08 6.59 14.35
N VAL A 78 0.66 5.83 13.53
CA VAL A 78 1.15 6.28 12.22
C VAL A 78 0.61 5.37 11.12
N LEU A 79 -0.17 5.96 10.22
CA LEU A 79 -0.61 5.31 8.99
C LEU A 79 0.39 5.62 7.87
N THR A 80 0.77 4.58 7.14
CA THR A 80 1.51 4.67 5.88
C THR A 80 0.61 4.23 4.73
N VAL A 81 0.44 5.09 3.74
CA VAL A 81 -0.23 4.80 2.47
C VAL A 81 0.85 4.62 1.41
N GLU A 82 0.97 3.44 0.83
CA GLU A 82 1.91 3.12 -0.24
C GLU A 82 1.13 2.81 -1.52
N MET A 83 1.62 3.33 -2.64
CA MET A 83 1.10 3.04 -3.97
C MET A 83 2.25 2.61 -4.88
N TRP A 84 2.12 1.42 -5.45
CA TRP A 84 3.05 0.86 -6.42
C TRP A 84 2.49 0.96 -7.84
N ASP A 85 3.36 1.30 -8.79
CA ASP A 85 3.10 1.25 -10.22
C ASP A 85 4.27 0.59 -10.97
N ALA A 86 4.02 0.08 -12.18
CA ALA A 86 5.04 -0.60 -12.98
C ALA A 86 6.09 0.37 -13.60
N SER A 87 5.87 1.68 -13.50
CA SER A 87 6.76 2.69 -14.08
C SER A 87 8.00 2.90 -13.22
N THR A 88 9.13 3.10 -13.88
CA THR A 88 10.39 3.52 -13.24
C THR A 88 10.60 5.04 -13.28
N VAL A 89 9.66 5.78 -13.86
CA VAL A 89 9.69 7.25 -13.90
C VAL A 89 9.51 7.79 -12.49
N LEU A 90 10.51 8.54 -12.02
CA LEU A 90 10.54 9.12 -10.68
C LEU A 90 9.55 10.29 -10.55
N PRO A 91 8.84 10.42 -9.41
CA PRO A 91 7.95 11.55 -9.19
C PRO A 91 8.77 12.82 -9.07
N VAL A 92 8.34 13.85 -9.80
CA VAL A 92 8.93 15.19 -9.71
C VAL A 92 7.92 16.09 -9.01
N LEU A 93 8.29 16.61 -7.83
CA LEU A 93 7.60 17.76 -7.24
C LEU A 93 7.76 18.94 -8.19
N THR A 94 6.71 19.26 -8.92
CA THR A 94 6.69 20.43 -9.79
C THR A 94 5.81 21.48 -9.14
N ALA A 95 6.31 22.70 -8.99
CA ALA A 95 5.48 23.82 -8.53
C ALA A 95 4.29 23.97 -9.49
N PRO A 96 3.04 23.92 -9.00
CA PRO A 96 1.89 23.98 -9.87
C PRO A 96 1.85 25.36 -10.55
N HIS A 97 1.83 25.38 -11.88
CA HIS A 97 1.47 26.58 -12.61
C HIS A 97 -0.01 26.89 -12.32
N PRO A 98 -0.43 28.15 -12.12
CA PRO A 98 -1.82 28.50 -11.78
C PRO A 98 -2.85 27.90 -12.75
N ASP A 99 -2.46 27.75 -14.03
CA ASP A 99 -3.31 27.20 -15.09
C ASP A 99 -3.15 25.69 -15.35
N GLN A 100 -2.32 24.98 -14.56
CA GLN A 100 -2.15 23.53 -14.70
C GLN A 100 -2.76 22.76 -13.52
N GLU A 101 -3.65 21.82 -13.84
CA GLU A 101 -4.16 20.82 -12.90
C GLU A 101 -3.13 19.69 -12.67
N SER A 102 -2.27 19.41 -13.65
CA SER A 102 -1.17 18.45 -13.52
C SER A 102 -0.08 18.99 -12.60
N GLY A 103 0.26 18.24 -11.55
CA GLY A 103 1.37 18.56 -10.64
C GLY A 103 0.96 18.98 -9.22
N ARG A 104 -0.34 19.22 -8.96
CA ARG A 104 -0.84 19.56 -7.61
C ARG A 104 -0.88 18.37 -6.66
N GLY A 105 -1.02 17.15 -7.18
CA GLY A 105 -1.25 15.97 -6.34
C GLY A 105 -0.15 15.70 -5.32
N LEU A 106 1.13 15.80 -5.72
CA LEU A 106 2.23 15.63 -4.77
C LEU A 106 2.40 16.82 -3.82
N VAL A 107 2.00 18.04 -4.22
CA VAL A 107 1.97 19.20 -3.32
C VAL A 107 0.91 19.01 -2.24
N LEU A 108 -0.24 18.44 -2.58
CA LEU A 108 -1.29 18.10 -1.63
C LEU A 108 -0.84 17.02 -0.65
N VAL A 109 -0.21 15.95 -1.17
CA VAL A 109 0.39 14.90 -0.35
C VAL A 109 1.47 15.46 0.58
N ASP A 110 2.33 16.35 0.09
CA ASP A 110 3.36 17.01 0.89
C ASP A 110 2.75 17.84 2.03
N ALA A 111 1.72 18.64 1.75
CA ALA A 111 1.05 19.49 2.73
C ALA A 111 0.27 18.71 3.81
N MET A 112 -0.18 17.50 3.50
CA MET A 112 -1.07 16.69 4.36
C MET A 112 -0.37 15.51 5.05
N SER A 113 0.89 15.24 4.71
CA SER A 113 1.66 14.14 5.28
C SER A 113 2.69 14.64 6.29
N LEU A 114 3.01 13.81 7.29
CA LEU A 114 4.19 13.98 8.13
C LEU A 114 5.47 13.93 7.31
N ARG A 115 5.46 13.06 6.31
CA ARG A 115 6.50 12.88 5.31
C ARG A 115 5.97 11.98 4.20
N TRP A 116 6.56 12.11 3.05
CA TRP A 116 6.36 11.20 1.94
C TRP A 116 7.71 11.00 1.23
N ALA A 117 7.84 9.90 0.51
CA ALA A 117 8.97 9.67 -0.36
C ALA A 117 8.60 8.64 -1.43
N TRP A 118 9.60 8.15 -2.14
CA TRP A 118 9.46 7.06 -3.09
C TRP A 118 10.65 6.12 -3.00
N TYR A 119 10.49 4.89 -3.49
CA TYR A 119 11.59 3.93 -3.67
C TYR A 119 11.33 3.03 -4.88
N LEU A 120 12.39 2.42 -5.40
CA LEU A 120 12.31 1.43 -6.47
C LEU A 120 12.51 0.03 -5.87
N PRO A 121 11.46 -0.81 -5.79
CA PRO A 121 11.61 -2.18 -5.31
C PRO A 121 12.55 -2.98 -6.20
N ARG A 122 13.28 -3.95 -5.61
CA ARG A 122 14.13 -4.87 -6.39
C ARG A 122 13.33 -5.69 -7.41
N ALA A 123 12.05 -5.94 -7.13
CA ALA A 123 11.14 -6.67 -7.99
C ALA A 123 10.66 -5.85 -9.21
N GLY A 124 11.00 -4.55 -9.28
CA GLY A 124 10.62 -3.65 -10.36
C GLY A 124 9.52 -2.65 -9.99
N GLY A 125 9.30 -1.69 -10.88
CA GLY A 125 8.35 -0.60 -10.69
C GLY A 125 8.83 0.43 -9.66
N LYS A 126 7.87 1.15 -9.09
CA LYS A 126 8.10 2.25 -8.16
C LYS A 126 7.02 2.27 -7.11
N VAL A 127 7.40 2.58 -5.87
CA VAL A 127 6.45 2.89 -4.79
C VAL A 127 6.57 4.36 -4.44
N ILE A 128 5.43 5.06 -4.40
CA ILE A 128 5.29 6.36 -3.75
C ILE A 128 4.53 6.13 -2.45
N TRP A 129 4.97 6.74 -1.36
CA TRP A 129 4.33 6.55 -0.07
C TRP A 129 4.26 7.83 0.74
N ALA A 130 3.24 7.94 1.58
CA ALA A 130 3.02 9.04 2.49
C ALA A 130 2.64 8.53 3.88
N GLN A 131 3.05 9.26 4.91
CA GLN A 131 2.72 8.96 6.30
C GLN A 131 1.90 10.07 6.92
N LEU A 132 0.90 9.71 7.71
CA LEU A 132 0.05 10.64 8.42
C LEU A 132 -0.26 10.16 9.84
N PRO A 133 -0.60 11.06 10.77
CA PRO A 133 -1.10 10.68 12.08
C PRO A 133 -2.42 9.93 11.91
N ALA A 134 -2.57 8.81 12.62
CA ALA A 134 -3.77 7.99 12.61
C ALA A 134 -3.95 7.35 13.98
N MET A 135 -4.52 8.10 14.93
CA MET A 135 -4.90 7.53 16.22
C MET A 135 -6.08 6.60 16.02
N THR A 136 -6.07 5.43 16.66
CA THR A 136 -7.27 4.59 16.72
C THR A 136 -8.08 4.92 17.97
N TYR A 137 -9.40 4.85 17.87
CA TYR A 137 -10.30 4.99 19.02
C TYR A 137 -10.06 3.91 20.09
N LEU A 138 -9.51 2.76 19.68
CA LEU A 138 -9.10 1.71 20.61
C LEU A 138 -7.86 2.12 21.40
N ASP A 139 -6.90 2.85 20.85
CA ASP A 139 -5.72 3.30 21.62
C ASP A 139 -6.06 4.26 22.76
N ILE A 140 -7.19 4.99 22.65
CA ILE A 140 -7.71 5.87 23.72
C ILE A 140 -8.20 5.05 24.94
N HIS A 141 -8.59 3.78 24.73
CA HIS A 141 -9.19 2.92 25.78
C HIS A 141 -8.41 1.63 26.06
N ALA A 142 -7.53 1.18 25.17
CA ALA A 142 -6.85 -0.12 25.21
C ALA A 142 -5.45 -0.07 25.82
N ALA A 143 -4.96 1.10 26.22
CA ALA A 143 -3.70 1.21 26.96
C ALA A 143 -3.67 0.46 28.31
N SER A 144 -4.77 -0.22 28.70
CA SER A 144 -4.85 -0.95 29.97
C SER A 144 -4.88 -2.48 29.95
N GLU A 145 -5.37 -3.25 28.94
CA GLU A 145 -5.68 -4.67 29.24
C GLU A 145 -5.53 -5.70 28.10
N VAL A 146 -4.42 -5.72 27.36
CA VAL A 146 -4.06 -6.93 26.57
C VAL A 146 -2.65 -7.41 26.91
N THR A 147 -2.59 -8.42 27.78
CA THR A 147 -1.34 -9.14 28.08
C THR A 147 -1.09 -10.15 26.96
N LEU A 148 -0.16 -9.85 26.06
CA LEU A 148 0.32 -10.82 25.08
C LEU A 148 1.05 -11.98 25.78
N PRO A 149 0.96 -13.21 25.25
CA PRO A 149 1.77 -14.32 25.74
C PRO A 149 3.26 -13.98 25.59
N THR A 150 3.95 -13.87 26.73
CA THR A 150 5.38 -13.65 26.77
C THR A 150 6.09 -15.00 26.65
N ARG A 151 6.98 -15.15 25.67
CA ARG A 151 7.96 -16.24 25.73
C ARG A 151 8.97 -15.87 26.82
N SER A 152 9.13 -16.71 27.82
CA SER A 152 10.34 -16.66 28.64
C SER A 152 11.50 -17.15 27.77
N PRO A 153 12.61 -16.40 27.64
CA PRO A 153 13.78 -16.92 26.96
C PRO A 153 14.20 -18.20 27.68
N ALA A 154 14.32 -19.31 26.93
CA ALA A 154 15.05 -20.46 27.44
C ALA A 154 16.49 -20.00 27.75
N PRO A 155 17.12 -20.47 28.83
CA PRO A 155 18.49 -20.11 29.15
C PRO A 155 19.40 -20.57 28.01
N GLY A 156 19.74 -19.63 27.12
CA GLY A 156 20.84 -19.77 26.18
C GLY A 156 22.16 -19.54 26.91
N PRO A 157 23.30 -19.86 26.28
CA PRO A 157 24.60 -19.49 26.84
C PRO A 157 24.60 -17.98 27.13
N GLU A 158 25.09 -17.59 28.31
CA GLU A 158 25.20 -16.17 28.64
C GLU A 158 25.99 -15.45 27.54
N PRO A 159 25.46 -14.35 26.99
CA PRO A 159 26.20 -13.58 26.01
C PRO A 159 27.50 -13.12 26.67
N THR A 160 28.62 -13.57 26.12
CA THR A 160 29.97 -13.37 26.68
C THR A 160 30.40 -11.89 26.68
N ALA A 161 29.60 -11.03 26.04
CA ALA A 161 29.70 -9.59 26.08
C ALA A 161 28.29 -8.97 25.94
N PRO A 162 28.07 -7.75 26.45
CA PRO A 162 26.83 -7.02 26.21
C PRO A 162 26.55 -6.92 24.71
N VAL A 163 25.36 -7.32 24.27
CA VAL A 163 24.92 -7.09 22.89
C VAL A 163 24.75 -5.58 22.71
N THR A 164 25.74 -4.92 22.13
CA THR A 164 25.67 -3.51 21.78
C THR A 164 24.76 -3.35 20.56
N PHE A 165 23.54 -2.87 20.78
CA PHE A 165 22.66 -2.44 19.69
C PHE A 165 23.15 -1.09 19.18
N ALA A 166 23.76 -1.06 18.00
CA ALA A 166 24.05 0.18 17.32
C ALA A 166 22.77 0.67 16.61
N SER A 167 22.13 1.71 17.15
CA SER A 167 21.06 2.44 16.48
C SER A 167 21.63 3.38 15.41
N ASP A 168 22.46 2.86 14.51
CA ASP A 168 23.00 3.63 13.39
C ASP A 168 21.88 3.86 12.37
N PRO A 169 21.45 5.12 12.14
CA PRO A 169 20.36 5.43 11.20
C PRO A 169 20.63 4.90 9.79
N ALA A 170 21.88 4.87 9.33
CA ALA A 170 22.24 4.36 8.01
C ALA A 170 22.18 2.83 7.93
N VAL A 171 22.43 2.13 9.04
CA VAL A 171 22.21 0.67 9.12
C VAL A 171 20.73 0.35 9.18
N LEU A 172 19.97 1.08 10.00
CA LEU A 172 18.52 0.92 10.10
C LEU A 172 17.84 1.18 8.76
N GLN A 173 18.24 2.24 8.04
CA GLN A 173 17.73 2.51 6.70
C GLN A 173 18.04 1.38 5.73
N ARG A 174 19.25 0.83 5.74
CA ARG A 174 19.62 -0.33 4.90
C ARG A 174 18.82 -1.58 5.23
N VAL A 175 18.50 -1.82 6.50
CA VAL A 175 17.64 -2.93 6.94
C VAL A 175 16.21 -2.69 6.47
N ILE A 176 15.67 -1.48 6.63
CA ILE A 176 14.34 -1.09 6.14
C ILE A 176 14.26 -1.29 4.61
N ASP A 177 15.25 -0.81 3.87
CA ASP A 177 15.29 -0.95 2.40
C ASP A 177 15.39 -2.43 1.98
N ARG A 178 16.13 -3.26 2.73
CA ARG A 178 16.17 -4.72 2.51
C ARG A 178 14.83 -5.38 2.80
N LEU A 179 14.18 -5.04 3.92
CA LEU A 179 12.88 -5.60 4.28
C LEU A 179 11.81 -5.22 3.26
N ARG A 180 11.77 -3.95 2.82
CA ARG A 180 10.94 -3.49 1.71
C ARG A 180 11.24 -4.22 0.40
N GLY A 181 12.49 -4.60 0.17
CA GLY A 181 12.92 -5.37 -1.00
C GLY A 181 12.60 -6.88 -0.96
N LEU A 182 12.23 -7.42 0.20
CA LEU A 182 11.80 -8.82 0.37
C LEU A 182 10.28 -8.98 0.26
N ASP A 183 9.55 -7.88 0.33
CA ASP A 183 8.10 -7.85 0.38
C ASP A 183 7.51 -7.65 -1.02
N ASP A 184 6.89 -8.70 -1.56
CA ASP A 184 6.32 -8.74 -2.90
C ASP A 184 4.82 -8.44 -2.92
N TRP A 185 4.30 -7.74 -1.91
CA TRP A 185 2.90 -7.36 -1.76
C TRP A 185 2.26 -6.72 -3.01
N HIS A 186 3.04 -6.05 -3.85
CA HIS A 186 2.58 -5.43 -5.10
C HIS A 186 2.19 -6.46 -6.17
N ARG A 187 2.55 -7.72 -6.00
CA ARG A 187 2.13 -8.81 -6.89
C ARG A 187 0.78 -9.36 -6.46
N PRO A 188 -0.18 -9.55 -7.38
CA PRO A 188 -1.40 -10.27 -7.04
C PRO A 188 -1.04 -11.71 -6.62
N PRO A 189 -1.77 -12.29 -5.66
CA PRO A 189 -1.52 -13.67 -5.23
C PRO A 189 -1.68 -14.63 -6.42
N PRO A 190 -0.81 -15.67 -6.52
CA PRO A 190 -0.87 -16.61 -7.63
C PRO A 190 -2.25 -17.26 -7.74
N GLY A 191 -2.89 -17.14 -8.91
CA GLY A 191 -4.23 -17.66 -9.18
C GLY A 191 -5.32 -16.59 -9.38
N HIS A 192 -5.07 -15.32 -9.07
CA HIS A 192 -5.95 -14.20 -9.43
C HIS A 192 -5.57 -13.66 -10.81
N GLY A 193 -5.55 -14.54 -11.80
CA GLY A 193 -5.50 -14.14 -13.19
C GLY A 193 -6.80 -13.42 -13.53
N VAL A 194 -6.69 -12.19 -14.03
CA VAL A 194 -7.75 -11.53 -14.80
C VAL A 194 -8.36 -12.59 -15.73
N ARG A 195 -9.63 -12.93 -15.52
CA ARG A 195 -10.36 -13.75 -16.48
C ARG A 195 -10.28 -13.03 -17.81
N ASP A 196 -9.54 -13.60 -18.74
CA ASP A 196 -9.49 -13.15 -20.11
C ASP A 196 -10.92 -13.10 -20.65
N ARG A 197 -11.47 -11.90 -20.76
CA ARG A 197 -12.82 -11.64 -21.28
C ARG A 197 -12.88 -11.84 -22.81
N ARG A 198 -11.81 -12.32 -23.45
CA ARG A 198 -11.75 -12.54 -24.90
C ARG A 198 -12.26 -13.91 -25.36
N ASP A 199 -12.78 -14.76 -24.47
CA ASP A 199 -13.20 -16.13 -24.85
C ASP A 199 -14.72 -16.39 -24.86
N THR A 200 -15.57 -15.36 -24.70
CA THR A 200 -17.05 -15.50 -24.81
C THR A 200 -17.64 -15.08 -26.16
N ALA A 201 -16.81 -14.83 -27.18
CA ALA A 201 -17.30 -14.35 -28.49
C ALA A 201 -17.02 -15.29 -29.67
N ILE A 202 -16.88 -16.62 -29.48
CA ILE A 202 -16.89 -17.57 -30.63
C ILE A 202 -17.57 -18.89 -30.23
N ARG A 203 -18.88 -18.87 -29.93
CA ARG A 203 -19.75 -20.07 -29.99
C ARG A 203 -21.18 -19.70 -30.35
N HIS A 204 -21.40 -19.12 -31.52
CA HIS A 204 -22.69 -19.18 -32.21
C HIS A 204 -22.53 -18.91 -33.72
N ARG A 205 -21.77 -19.77 -34.40
CA ARG A 205 -22.00 -20.04 -35.82
C ARG A 205 -21.50 -21.43 -36.15
N GLU A 206 -22.32 -22.15 -36.91
CA GLU A 206 -22.11 -23.49 -37.49
C GLU A 206 -22.60 -24.70 -36.70
N THR A 207 -23.87 -25.03 -36.93
CA THR A 207 -24.27 -26.40 -37.27
C THR A 207 -25.11 -26.36 -38.55
N ARG A 208 -24.50 -26.75 -39.68
CA ARG A 208 -25.16 -27.38 -40.86
C ARG A 208 -25.32 -28.88 -40.57
N PRO A 209 -26.30 -29.62 -41.12
CA PRO A 209 -26.37 -30.04 -42.55
C PRO A 209 -27.82 -29.94 -43.09
N GLY A 210 -28.17 -30.04 -44.37
CA GLY A 210 -27.61 -30.72 -45.53
C GLY A 210 -28.75 -31.49 -46.22
N ALA A 211 -29.17 -31.02 -47.39
CA ALA A 211 -29.89 -31.73 -48.48
C ALA A 211 -31.18 -32.52 -48.20
N LEU A 212 -32.24 -32.20 -48.97
CA LEU A 212 -32.94 -33.22 -49.75
C LEU A 212 -33.49 -32.62 -51.05
N ARG A 213 -33.18 -33.30 -52.16
CA ARG A 213 -33.72 -33.09 -53.51
C ARG A 213 -35.19 -33.50 -53.56
N ARG A 214 -36.04 -32.70 -54.23
CA ARG A 214 -36.74 -33.03 -55.49
C ARG A 214 -37.56 -31.82 -55.94
#